data_AF-A0A3C0FU70-F1
#
_entry.id   AF-A0A3C0FU70-F1
#
_cell.length_a   1.000
_cell.length_b   1.000
_cell.length_c   1.000
_cell.angle_alpha   90.00
_cell.angle_beta   90.00
_cell.angle_gamma   90.00
#
_symmetry.space_group_name_H-M   'P 1'
#
loop_
_entity.id
_entity.type
_entity.pdbx_description
1 polymer ?
#
loop_
_entity_poly.entity_id
_entity_poly.type
_entity_poly.pdbx_seq_one_letter_code
_entity_poly.pdbx_strand_id
1 'polypeptide(L)' 'RDSGTVLDWKALGLDGSVVDKHSTGGVGDKVSLMLGPIVGACGAFVPMISGRGLGHTGGTLDKFDSIPGYRTT' A
#
# COMPACT_ATOMS: atom_id res chain seq x y z
N ARG A 1 12.84 2.69 -10.76
CA ARG A 1 12.39 4.07 -10.50
C ARG A 1 12.18 4.81 -11.82
N ASP A 2 13.19 4.85 -12.68
CA ASP A 2 13.17 5.74 -13.85
C ASP A 2 12.47 5.17 -15.09
N SER A 3 11.95 3.94 -15.00
CA SER A 3 11.09 3.34 -16.04
C SER A 3 9.64 3.83 -16.01
N GLY A 4 9.27 4.65 -15.01
CA GLY A 4 7.91 5.16 -14.83
C GLY A 4 7.91 6.56 -14.21
N THR A 5 6.77 6.96 -13.66
CA THR A 5 6.59 8.30 -13.08
C THR A 5 7.07 8.36 -11.63
N VAL A 6 7.84 9.40 -11.30
CA VAL A 6 8.11 9.77 -9.90
C VAL A 6 6.94 10.61 -9.40
N LEU A 7 6.20 10.08 -8.42
CA LEU A 7 5.06 10.77 -7.83
C LEU A 7 5.55 11.88 -6.87
N ASP A 8 5.03 13.10 -7.02
CA ASP A 8 5.26 14.23 -6.11
C ASP A 8 3.91 14.72 -5.55
N TRP A 9 3.83 14.75 -4.22
CA TRP A 9 2.62 15.08 -3.48
C TRP A 9 2.63 16.51 -2.93
N LYS A 10 3.74 17.27 -3.08
CA LYS A 10 3.88 18.62 -2.53
C LYS A 10 2.79 19.57 -2.99
N ALA A 11 2.38 19.45 -4.26
CA ALA A 11 1.36 20.30 -4.86
C ALA A 11 -0.04 20.11 -4.24
N LEU A 12 -0.28 19.01 -3.52
CA LEU A 12 -1.57 18.73 -2.89
C LEU A 12 -1.79 19.47 -1.56
N GLY A 13 -0.75 20.12 -1.00
CA GLY A 13 -0.89 20.90 0.24
C GLY A 13 -1.40 20.09 1.43
N LEU A 14 -1.02 18.82 1.51
CA LEU A 14 -1.47 17.88 2.54
C LEU A 14 -1.05 18.36 3.94
N ASP A 15 -1.96 18.27 4.90
CA ASP A 15 -1.79 18.69 6.30
C ASP A 15 -1.14 17.63 7.20
N GLY A 16 -0.68 16.53 6.59
CA GLY A 16 -0.12 15.37 7.27
C GLY A 16 1.03 14.73 6.50
N SER A 17 1.73 13.80 7.15
CA SER A 17 2.89 13.14 6.56
C SER A 17 2.47 12.12 5.50
N VAL A 18 3.21 12.08 4.39
CA VAL A 18 3.10 11.01 3.39
C VAL A 18 4.03 9.88 3.80
N VAL A 19 3.47 8.72 4.15
CA VAL A 19 4.23 7.57 4.68
C VAL A 19 3.79 6.28 4.01
N ASP A 20 4.69 5.31 3.98
CA ASP A 20 4.39 3.97 3.47
C ASP A 20 5.12 2.91 4.29
N LYS A 21 4.58 1.70 4.30
CA LYS A 21 5.22 0.51 4.89
C LYS A 21 5.28 -0.59 3.85
N HIS A 22 6.48 -1.14 3.69
CA HIS A 22 6.71 -2.28 2.83
C HIS A 22 7.12 -3.52 3.64
N SER A 23 6.66 -4.71 3.22
CA SER A 23 7.12 -6.00 3.77
C SER A 23 8.05 -6.68 2.77
N THR A 24 9.08 -7.37 3.25
CA THR A 24 9.92 -8.21 2.37
C THR A 24 9.22 -9.53 1.98
N GLY A 25 8.14 -9.89 2.69
CA GLY A 25 7.36 -11.10 2.47
C GLY A 25 7.18 -11.90 3.76
N GLY A 26 6.02 -12.54 3.90
CA GLY A 26 5.72 -13.37 5.07
C GLY A 26 4.46 -14.22 4.86
N VAL A 27 4.44 -15.41 5.45
CA VAL A 27 3.26 -16.29 5.42
C VAL A 27 2.18 -15.69 6.32
N GLY A 28 1.02 -15.38 5.74
CA GLY A 28 -0.09 -14.78 6.48
C GLY A 28 0.08 -13.29 6.83
N ASP A 29 1.09 -12.59 6.28
CA ASP A 29 1.35 -11.18 6.60
C ASP A 29 0.23 -10.26 6.11
N LYS A 30 -0.67 -9.88 7.02
CA LYS A 30 -1.79 -8.96 6.77
C LYS A 30 -1.56 -7.57 7.37
N VAL A 31 -0.33 -7.23 7.73
CA VAL A 31 -0.03 -5.95 8.39
C VAL A 31 -0.39 -4.79 7.48
N SER A 32 -0.01 -4.83 6.20
CA SER A 32 -0.31 -3.73 5.26
C SER A 32 -1.82 -3.47 5.11
N LEU A 33 -2.65 -4.53 5.17
CA LEU A 33 -4.11 -4.41 5.07
C LEU A 33 -4.70 -3.57 6.21
N MET A 34 -4.22 -3.76 7.44
CA MET A 34 -4.73 -3.05 8.61
C MET A 34 -3.99 -1.74 8.88
N LEU A 35 -2.69 -1.70 8.64
CA LEU A 35 -1.85 -0.56 9.00
C LEU A 35 -2.18 0.67 8.14
N GLY A 36 -2.48 0.49 6.85
CA GLY A 36 -2.88 1.57 5.96
C GLY A 36 -4.03 2.41 6.50
N PRO A 37 -5.23 1.82 6.77
CA PRO A 37 -6.36 2.58 7.31
C PRO A 37 -6.14 3.10 8.74
N ILE A 38 -5.38 2.38 9.59
CA ILE A 38 -5.07 2.86 10.95
C ILE A 38 -4.23 4.14 10.89
N VAL A 39 -3.16 4.14 10.09
CA VAL A 39 -2.27 5.30 9.94
C VAL A 39 -3.00 6.44 9.22
N GLY A 40 -3.85 6.12 8.25
CA GLY A 40 -4.77 7.08 7.63
C GLY A 40 -5.68 7.78 8.63
N ALA A 41 -6.27 7.03 9.56
CA ALA A 41 -7.10 7.57 10.62
C ALA A 41 -6.32 8.44 11.63
N CYS A 42 -5.00 8.28 11.72
CA CYS A 42 -4.11 9.13 12.53
C CYS A 42 -3.68 10.43 11.83
N GLY A 43 -4.21 10.73 10.62
CA GLY A 43 -3.92 11.97 9.90
C GLY A 43 -2.74 11.90 8.94
N ALA A 44 -2.23 10.70 8.64
CA ALA A 44 -1.19 10.53 7.63
C ALA A 44 -1.79 10.08 6.28
N PHE A 45 -1.04 10.29 5.20
CA PHE A 45 -1.42 9.92 3.84
C PHE A 45 -0.61 8.70 3.39
N VAL A 46 -1.29 7.62 2.98
CA VAL A 46 -0.65 6.32 2.70
C VAL A 46 -0.83 5.92 1.23
N PRO A 47 -0.06 6.48 0.28
CA PRO A 47 -0.11 6.13 -1.13
C PRO A 47 0.69 4.83 -1.41
N MET A 48 0.26 3.72 -0.79
CA MET A 48 0.96 2.44 -0.86
C MET A 48 0.97 1.87 -2.28
N ILE A 49 2.16 1.62 -2.81
CA ILE A 49 2.35 0.79 -4.02
C ILE A 49 2.73 -0.61 -3.52
N SER A 50 1.86 -1.59 -3.77
CA SER A 50 2.03 -2.95 -3.27
C SER A 50 2.20 -3.97 -4.40
N GLY A 51 2.56 -5.20 -4.02
CA GLY A 51 2.79 -6.30 -4.92
C GLY A 51 1.78 -7.44 -4.76
N ARG A 52 1.78 -8.32 -5.76
CA ARG A 52 1.19 -9.66 -5.69
C ARG A 52 2.16 -10.64 -5.02
N GLY A 53 1.74 -11.89 -4.85
CA GLY A 53 2.54 -12.94 -4.24
C GLY A 53 3.91 -13.12 -4.89
N LEU A 54 4.90 -13.45 -4.07
CA LEU A 54 6.27 -13.73 -4.48
C LEU A 54 6.75 -15.03 -3.82
N GLY A 55 7.09 -16.02 -4.64
CA GLY A 55 7.42 -17.36 -4.14
C GLY A 55 6.27 -17.97 -3.34
N HIS A 56 6.57 -18.43 -2.11
CA HIS A 56 5.58 -19.01 -1.20
C HIS A 56 4.84 -17.98 -0.33
N THR A 57 5.17 -16.69 -0.47
CA THR A 57 4.54 -15.61 0.31
C THR A 57 3.39 -14.97 -0.48
N GLY A 58 2.25 -14.75 0.17
CA GLY A 58 1.09 -14.11 -0.45
C GLY A 58 1.23 -12.58 -0.50
N GLY A 59 0.70 -11.95 -1.55
CA GLY A 59 0.75 -10.50 -1.74
C GLY A 59 -0.40 -9.76 -1.07
N THR A 60 -0.21 -8.46 -0.81
CA THR A 60 -1.28 -7.60 -0.29
C THR A 60 -2.35 -7.35 -1.37
N LEU A 61 -1.95 -7.19 -2.64
CA LEU A 61 -2.91 -6.97 -3.73
C LEU A 61 -3.84 -8.17 -3.93
N ASP A 62 -3.33 -9.40 -3.84
CA ASP A 62 -4.16 -10.61 -3.99
C ASP A 62 -5.20 -10.73 -2.86
N LYS A 63 -4.88 -10.23 -1.66
CA LYS A 63 -5.82 -10.17 -0.54
C LYS A 63 -6.91 -9.13 -0.80
N PHE A 64 -6.56 -7.96 -1.35
CA PHE A 64 -7.54 -6.96 -1.72
C PHE A 64 -8.46 -7.41 -2.86
N ASP A 65 -7.92 -8.10 -3.87
CA ASP A 65 -8.71 -8.65 -4.99
C ASP A 65 -9.74 -9.70 -4.55
N SER A 66 -9.60 -10.27 -3.34
CA SER A 66 -10.62 -11.17 -2.76
C SER A 66 -11.90 -10.44 -2.35
N ILE A 67 -11.86 -9.11 -2.24
CA ILE A 67 -13.03 -8.26 -1.96
C ILE A 67 -13.74 -7.97 -3.29
N PRO A 68 -15.01 -8.41 -3.46
CA PRO A 68 -15.73 -8.21 -4.71
C PRO A 68 -15.80 -6.72 -5.10
N GLY A 69 -15.34 -6.40 -6.31
CA GLY A 69 -15.37 -5.05 -6.87
C GLY A 69 -14.15 -4.18 -6.54
N TYR A 70 -13.20 -4.66 -5.72
CA TYR A 70 -11.96 -3.92 -5.46
C TYR A 70 -11.05 -3.94 -6.70
N ARG A 71 -10.51 -2.78 -7.10
CA ARG A 71 -9.62 -2.65 -8.27
C ARG A 71 -8.20 -2.30 -7.84
N THR A 72 -7.25 -3.17 -8.16
CA THR A 72 -5.82 -3.01 -7.87
C THR A 72 -5.00 -2.56 -9.09
N THR A 73 -5.61 -2.48 -10.27
CA THR A 73 -5.02 -2.06 -11.56
C THR A 73 -6.00 -1.25 -12.38
#